data_AF-A0A2S6PTQ9-F1
#
_entry.id   AF-A0A2S6PTQ9-F1
#
_cell.length_a   1.000
_cell.length_b   1.000
_cell.length_c   1.000
_cell.angle_alpha   90.00
_cell.angle_beta   90.00
_cell.angle_gamma   90.00
#
_symmetry.space_group_name_H-M   'P 1'
#
loop_
_entity.id
_entity.type
_entity.pdbx_description
1 polymer ?
#
loop_
_entity_poly.entity_id
_entity_poly.type
_entity_poly.pdbx_seq_one_letter_code
_entity_poly.pdbx_strand_id
1 'polypeptide(L)'
;MTEETVVEKTWRLMLEGHPTARRGEPAVMEAAYAEPRLRALFPFPSHGALTFHRNTQFPWSNDLPFIVGDAQSCIVYAPLGASPRVLGESLTPNEAAALVVAHLPHDCGPAFEGPWPPAESSTA
;
A
#
# COMPACT_ATOMS: atom_id res chain seq x y z
N MET A 1 -19.29 -1.27 19.43
CA MET A 1 -18.72 -0.30 18.48
C MET A 1 -17.31 -0.80 18.21
N THR A 2 -17.02 -1.25 17.00
CA THR A 2 -15.66 -1.64 16.61
C THR A 2 -14.81 -0.37 16.58
N GLU A 3 -13.68 -0.40 17.28
CA GLU A 3 -12.71 0.69 17.27
C GLU A 3 -12.09 0.80 15.87
N GLU A 4 -12.02 2.02 15.33
CA GLU A 4 -11.41 2.27 14.02
C GLU A 4 -9.91 1.98 14.12
N THR A 5 -9.43 1.09 13.26
CA THR A 5 -8.00 0.75 13.21
C THR A 5 -7.18 1.92 12.66
N VAL A 6 -5.88 1.95 12.98
CA VAL A 6 -4.94 2.93 12.40
C VAL A 6 -4.98 2.90 10.86
N VAL A 7 -5.15 1.72 10.26
CA VAL A 7 -5.23 1.54 8.80
C VAL A 7 -6.49 2.19 8.23
N GLU A 8 -7.67 1.89 8.80
CA GLU A 8 -8.94 2.48 8.37
C GLU A 8 -8.92 4.00 8.50
N LYS A 9 -8.43 4.50 9.64
CA LYS A 9 -8.25 5.93 9.88
C LYS A 9 -7.33 6.59 8.86
N THR A 10 -6.21 5.94 8.52
CA THR A 10 -5.24 6.50 7.57
C THR A 10 -5.84 6.59 6.17
N TRP A 11 -6.50 5.52 5.70
CA TRP A 11 -7.22 5.53 4.43
C TRP A 11 -8.29 6.62 4.38
N ARG A 12 -9.14 6.70 5.40
CA ARG A 12 -10.18 7.72 5.49
C ARG A 12 -9.61 9.13 5.39
N LEU A 13 -8.62 9.46 6.21
CA LEU A 13 -8.01 10.80 6.21
C LEU A 13 -7.34 11.15 4.87
N MET A 14 -6.74 10.16 4.19
CA MET A 14 -6.17 10.34 2.86
C MET A 14 -7.24 10.63 1.80
N LEU A 15 -8.34 9.86 1.78
CA LEU A 15 -9.44 10.02 0.83
C LEU A 15 -10.24 11.31 1.08
N GLU A 16 -10.39 11.72 2.34
CA GLU A 16 -11.01 13.00 2.72
C GLU A 16 -10.11 14.21 2.41
N GLY A 17 -8.84 13.99 2.01
CA GLY A 17 -7.89 15.05 1.74
C GLY A 17 -7.48 15.85 2.99
N HIS A 18 -7.50 15.20 4.16
CA HIS A 18 -7.22 15.86 5.43
C HIS A 18 -5.82 16.50 5.44
N PRO A 19 -5.65 17.74 5.95
CA PRO A 19 -4.36 18.45 5.86
C PRO A 19 -3.15 17.74 6.51
N THR A 20 -3.41 16.88 7.50
CA THR A 20 -2.36 16.11 8.19
C THR A 20 -2.08 14.75 7.54
N ALA A 21 -2.89 14.32 6.57
CA ALA A 21 -2.68 13.08 5.85
C ALA A 21 -1.60 13.26 4.79
N ARG A 22 -0.92 12.16 4.45
CA ARG A 22 -0.01 12.17 3.31
C ARG A 22 -0.81 12.35 2.03
N ARG A 23 -0.28 13.14 1.11
CA ARG A 23 -0.88 13.36 -0.21
C ARG A 23 -0.32 12.36 -1.21
N GLY A 24 -1.20 11.79 -2.02
CA GLY A 24 -0.89 10.98 -3.19
C GLY A 24 -1.81 11.37 -4.34
N GLU A 25 -1.67 10.69 -5.48
CA GLU A 25 -2.60 10.83 -6.60
C GLU A 25 -4.01 10.31 -6.19
N PRO A 26 -5.06 11.14 -6.22
CA PRO A 26 -6.41 10.73 -5.83
C PRO A 26 -6.92 9.49 -6.57
N ALA A 27 -6.78 9.44 -7.90
CA ALA A 27 -7.29 8.31 -8.70
C ALA A 27 -6.60 6.98 -8.33
N VAL A 28 -5.30 7.02 -8.00
CA VAL A 28 -4.54 5.84 -7.56
C VAL A 28 -4.94 5.41 -6.16
N MET A 29 -5.16 6.37 -5.25
CA MET A 29 -5.62 6.07 -3.89
C MET A 29 -7.03 5.48 -3.89
N GLU A 30 -7.95 6.03 -4.68
CA GLU A 30 -9.32 5.52 -4.82
C GLU A 30 -9.33 4.10 -5.40
N ALA A 31 -8.57 3.86 -6.47
CA ALA A 31 -8.45 2.54 -7.07
C ALA A 31 -7.86 1.51 -6.10
N ALA A 32 -6.81 1.88 -5.36
CA ALA A 32 -6.23 1.02 -4.35
C ALA A 32 -7.19 0.75 -3.18
N TYR A 33 -7.94 1.75 -2.73
CA TYR A 33 -8.92 1.58 -1.65
C TYR A 33 -10.11 0.68 -2.04
N ALA A 34 -10.48 0.66 -3.34
CA ALA A 34 -11.53 -0.22 -3.85
C ALA A 34 -11.17 -1.71 -3.74
N GLU A 35 -9.88 -2.05 -3.73
CA GLU A 35 -9.39 -3.42 -3.56
C GLU A 35 -9.34 -3.83 -2.08
N PRO A 36 -10.17 -4.79 -1.62
CA PRO A 36 -10.26 -5.12 -0.19
C PRO A 36 -8.93 -5.56 0.44
N ARG A 37 -8.09 -6.25 -0.34
CA ARG A 37 -6.77 -6.70 0.12
C ARG A 37 -5.79 -5.54 0.33
N LEU A 38 -5.84 -4.50 -0.52
CA LEU A 38 -5.01 -3.31 -0.37
C LEU A 38 -5.55 -2.37 0.71
N ARG A 39 -6.88 -2.26 0.82
CA ARG A 39 -7.54 -1.51 1.89
C ARG A 39 -7.19 -2.02 3.29
N ALA A 40 -6.85 -3.31 3.41
CA ALA A 40 -6.40 -3.90 4.66
C ALA A 40 -4.90 -3.66 4.97
N LEU A 41 -4.14 -3.07 4.04
CA LEU A 41 -2.73 -2.73 4.22
C LEU A 41 -2.57 -1.26 4.60
N PHE A 42 -1.44 -0.92 5.21
CA PHE A 42 -1.13 0.46 5.57
C PHE A 42 -0.67 1.24 4.32
N PRO A 43 -1.42 2.28 3.88
CA PRO A 43 -1.04 3.06 2.71
C PRO A 43 0.03 4.09 3.06
N PHE A 44 1.02 4.24 2.20
CA PHE A 44 2.09 5.19 2.37
C PHE A 44 2.45 5.86 1.04
N PRO A 45 1.78 6.98 0.70
CA PRO A 45 2.15 7.74 -0.49
C PRO A 45 3.37 8.62 -0.20
N SER A 46 4.38 8.54 -1.08
CA SER A 46 5.62 9.31 -0.98
C SER A 46 6.26 9.46 -2.36
N HIS A 47 6.78 10.64 -2.70
CA HIS A 47 7.48 10.93 -3.96
C HIS A 47 6.75 10.47 -5.24
N GLY A 48 5.42 10.59 -5.28
CA GLY A 48 4.61 10.18 -6.44
C GLY A 48 4.36 8.66 -6.53
N ALA A 49 4.82 7.89 -5.54
CA ALA A 49 4.50 6.49 -5.39
C ALA A 49 3.42 6.28 -4.32
N LEU A 50 2.54 5.30 -4.53
CA LEU A 50 1.71 4.72 -3.49
C LEU A 50 2.30 3.36 -3.10
N THR A 51 2.92 3.30 -1.91
CA THR A 51 3.47 2.07 -1.33
C THR A 51 2.53 1.50 -0.28
N PHE A 52 2.66 0.19 -0.01
CA PHE A 52 1.89 -0.51 1.00
C PHE A 52 2.82 -1.19 1.99
N HIS A 53 2.41 -1.22 3.25
CA HIS A 53 3.14 -1.90 4.31
C HIS A 53 2.24 -2.83 5.10
N ARG A 54 2.82 -3.95 5.56
CA ARG A 54 2.18 -4.90 6.48
C ARG A 54 2.10 -4.38 7.93
N ASN A 55 2.59 -3.18 8.20
CA ASN A 55 2.78 -2.63 9.53
C ASN A 55 2.54 -1.11 9.53
N THR A 56 2.11 -0.54 10.65
CA THR A 56 1.70 0.88 10.73
C THR A 56 2.77 1.83 11.27
N GLN A 57 3.87 1.31 11.83
CA GLN A 57 4.96 2.12 12.39
C GLN A 57 6.32 1.69 11.83
N PHE A 58 7.28 2.62 11.74
CA PHE A 58 8.64 2.30 11.31
C PHE A 58 9.32 1.33 12.30
N PRO A 59 10.15 0.35 11.84
CA PRO A 59 10.62 0.09 10.47
C PRO A 59 9.53 -0.43 9.53
N TRP A 60 9.64 -0.17 8.23
CA TRP A 60 8.69 -0.64 7.22
C TRP A 60 9.08 -2.00 6.63
N SER A 61 8.09 -2.84 6.35
CA SER A 61 8.25 -4.16 5.72
C SER A 61 8.93 -4.12 4.34
N ASN A 62 8.61 -3.13 3.50
CA ASN A 62 9.22 -2.87 2.17
C ASN A 62 9.24 -4.08 1.20
N ASP A 63 8.41 -5.09 1.44
CA ASP A 63 8.40 -6.37 0.72
C ASP A 63 7.19 -6.50 -0.23
N LEU A 64 6.40 -5.43 -0.40
CA LEU A 64 5.21 -5.40 -1.24
C LEU A 64 5.42 -4.60 -2.53
N PRO A 65 4.74 -4.97 -3.63
CA PRO A 65 4.71 -4.17 -4.84
C PRO A 65 4.04 -2.81 -4.60
N PHE A 66 4.36 -1.83 -5.43
CA PHE A 66 3.87 -0.45 -5.29
C PHE A 66 3.55 0.19 -6.64
N ILE A 67 2.73 1.24 -6.60
CA ILE A 67 2.24 1.94 -7.79
C ILE A 67 2.98 3.28 -7.90
N VAL A 68 3.41 3.66 -9.10
CA VAL A 68 3.89 5.00 -9.43
C VAL A 68 3.10 5.49 -10.64
N GLY A 69 2.57 6.71 -10.58
CA GLY A 69 1.85 7.29 -11.71
C GLY A 69 0.73 8.21 -11.29
N ASP A 70 -0.14 8.48 -12.25
CA ASP A 70 -1.25 9.41 -12.13
C ASP A 70 -2.58 8.79 -12.60
N ALA A 71 -3.62 9.61 -12.74
CA ALA A 71 -4.92 9.19 -13.23
C ALA A 71 -4.94 8.64 -14.66
N GLN A 72 -3.91 8.87 -15.47
CA GLN A 72 -3.84 8.46 -16.87
C GLN A 72 -2.93 7.26 -17.09
N SER A 73 -1.79 7.21 -16.40
CA SER A 73 -0.80 6.14 -16.61
C SER A 73 -0.09 5.79 -15.32
N CYS A 74 -0.18 4.51 -14.97
CA CYS A 74 0.47 3.89 -13.84
C CYS A 74 1.51 2.85 -14.27
N ILE A 75 2.53 2.71 -13.44
CA ILE A 75 3.55 1.66 -13.49
C ILE A 75 3.52 0.94 -12.15
N VAL A 76 3.50 -0.39 -12.18
CA VAL A 76 3.60 -1.22 -10.98
C VAL A 76 5.01 -1.76 -10.88
N TYR A 77 5.64 -1.51 -9.73
CA TYR A 77 6.98 -1.97 -9.42
C TYR A 77 6.93 -3.13 -8.42
N ALA A 78 7.82 -4.09 -8.62
CA ALA A 78 8.08 -5.15 -7.66
C ALA A 78 8.77 -4.61 -6.40
N PRO A 79 8.77 -5.36 -5.28
CA PRO A 79 9.50 -5.00 -4.07
C PRO A 79 10.98 -4.66 -4.30
N LEU A 80 11.59 -3.90 -3.39
CA LEU A 80 13.02 -3.60 -3.43
C LEU A 80 13.84 -4.90 -3.43
N GLY A 81 14.70 -5.07 -4.45
CA GLY A 81 15.53 -6.26 -4.64
C GLY A 81 14.92 -7.38 -5.48
N ALA A 82 13.65 -7.27 -5.90
CA ALA A 82 13.04 -8.23 -6.80
C ALA A 82 13.42 -7.98 -8.28
N SER A 83 13.52 -9.07 -9.05
CA SER A 83 13.72 -9.06 -10.51
C SER A 83 12.65 -9.93 -11.17
N PRO A 84 11.92 -9.45 -12.20
CA PRO A 84 12.02 -8.12 -12.79
C PRO A 84 11.51 -7.01 -11.86
N ARG A 85 12.05 -5.79 -12.03
CA ARG A 85 11.69 -4.63 -11.21
C ARG A 85 10.34 -4.02 -11.58
N VAL A 86 9.96 -4.09 -12.85
CA VAL A 86 8.68 -3.59 -13.38
C VAL A 86 7.78 -4.78 -13.62
N LEU A 87 6.56 -4.74 -13.06
CA LEU A 87 5.54 -5.77 -13.21
C LEU A 87 4.53 -5.42 -14.31
N GLY A 88 4.32 -4.13 -14.57
CA GLY A 88 3.46 -3.65 -15.65
C GLY A 88 3.57 -2.13 -15.81
N GLU A 89 3.33 -1.64 -17.03
CA GLU A 89 3.42 -0.23 -17.43
C GLU A 89 2.16 0.19 -18.21
N SER A 90 1.93 1.50 -18.33
CA SER A 90 0.80 2.09 -19.06
C SER A 90 -0.56 1.56 -18.61
N LEU A 91 -0.69 1.31 -17.30
CA LEU A 91 -1.90 0.79 -16.68
C LEU A 91 -2.81 1.93 -16.26
N THR A 92 -4.11 1.70 -16.28
CA THR A 92 -5.05 2.52 -15.52
C THR A 92 -4.84 2.33 -14.00
N PRO A 93 -5.27 3.26 -13.14
CA PRO A 93 -5.20 3.09 -11.69
C PRO A 93 -5.81 1.78 -11.18
N ASN A 94 -6.95 1.38 -11.73
CA ASN A 94 -7.64 0.13 -11.37
C ASN A 94 -6.84 -1.11 -11.77
N GLU A 95 -6.28 -1.13 -12.98
CA GLU A 95 -5.43 -2.23 -13.43
C GLU A 95 -4.15 -2.32 -12.60
N ALA A 96 -3.55 -1.17 -12.24
CA ALA A 96 -2.39 -1.13 -11.36
C ALA A 96 -2.71 -1.70 -9.97
N ALA A 97 -3.85 -1.32 -9.37
CA ALA A 97 -4.30 -1.87 -8.09
C ALA A 97 -4.51 -3.39 -8.16
N ALA A 98 -5.21 -3.88 -9.20
CA ALA A 98 -5.43 -5.31 -9.42
C ALA A 98 -4.10 -6.07 -9.61
N LEU A 99 -3.14 -5.47 -10.33
CA LEU A 99 -1.83 -6.06 -10.57
C LEU A 99 -0.99 -6.16 -9.28
N VAL A 100 -1.05 -5.14 -8.41
CA VAL A 100 -0.45 -5.20 -7.06
C VAL A 100 -1.06 -6.36 -6.28
N VAL A 101 -2.39 -6.48 -6.26
CA VAL A 101 -3.09 -7.58 -5.56
C VAL A 101 -2.65 -8.96 -6.07
N ALA A 102 -2.51 -9.11 -7.39
CA ALA A 102 -2.07 -10.35 -8.01
C ALA A 102 -0.63 -10.75 -7.64
N HIS A 103 0.22 -9.78 -7.30
CA HIS A 103 1.62 -9.98 -6.92
C HIS A 103 1.88 -9.85 -5.41
N LEU A 104 0.83 -9.73 -4.59
CA LEU A 104 0.99 -9.79 -3.15
C LEU A 104 1.49 -11.19 -2.73
N PRO A 105 2.43 -11.26 -1.77
CA PRO A 105 2.84 -12.53 -1.17
C PRO A 105 1.65 -13.34 -0.64
N HIS A 106 1.73 -14.66 -0.71
CA HIS A 106 0.64 -15.56 -0.28
C HIS A 106 0.30 -15.42 1.22
N ASP A 107 1.28 -15.03 2.02
CA ASP A 107 1.17 -14.79 3.46
C ASP A 107 0.80 -13.33 3.80
N CYS A 108 0.50 -12.50 2.80
CA CYS A 108 0.14 -11.11 2.99
C CYS A 108 -1.29 -10.98 3.55
N GLY A 109 -1.39 -10.95 4.88
CA GLY A 109 -2.61 -10.61 5.62
C GLY A 109 -2.81 -9.09 5.82
N PRO A 110 -3.82 -8.71 6.62
CA PRO A 110 -4.02 -7.32 7.05
C PRO A 110 -2.78 -6.76 7.76
N ALA A 111 -2.58 -5.45 7.65
CA ALA A 111 -1.49 -4.79 8.37
C ALA A 111 -1.75 -4.80 9.89
N PHE A 112 -0.70 -5.06 10.66
CA PHE A 112 -0.76 -5.03 12.13
C PHE A 112 -0.28 -3.68 12.67
N GLU A 113 -0.69 -3.35 13.88
CA GLU A 113 -0.25 -2.13 14.55
C GLU A 113 1.13 -2.33 15.20
N GLY A 114 2.11 -1.52 14.79
CA GLY A 114 3.47 -1.57 15.34
C GLY A 114 4.59 -1.57 14.30
N PRO A 115 5.85 -1.72 14.75
CA PRO A 115 7.05 -1.78 13.90
C PRO A 115 7.22 -3.13 13.21
N TRP A 116 7.97 -3.16 12.11
CA TRP A 116 8.44 -4.39 11.48
C TRP A 116 9.87 -4.77 11.93
N PRO A 117 10.19 -6.07 12.13
CA PRO A 117 9.27 -7.21 12.15
C PRO A 117 8.38 -7.20 13.42
N PRO A 118 7.26 -7.95 13.43
CA PRO A 118 6.41 -8.08 14.62
C PRO A 118 7.21 -8.57 15.83
N ALA A 119 6.86 -8.13 17.04
CA ALA A 119 7.58 -8.49 18.27
C ALA A 119 7.71 -10.01 18.51
N GLU A 120 6.76 -10.81 18.00
CA GLU A 120 6.78 -12.27 18.08
C GLU A 120 7.82 -12.93 17.15
N SER A 121 8.50 -12.16 16.30
CA SER A 121 9.60 -12.66 15.45
C SER A 121 10.96 -12.68 16.17
N SER A 122 11.04 -12.21 17.42
CA SER A 122 12.23 -12.34 18.29
C SER A 122 12.20 -13.67 19.05
N THR A 123 12.21 -14.80 18.35
CA THR A 123 12.60 -16.09 18.94
C THR A 123 13.30 -16.92 17.87
N ALA A 124 14.58 -16.66 17.68
CA ALA A 124 15.54 -17.57 17.06
C ALA A 124 16.93 -17.31 17.66
#